data_AF-A0A090QF02-F1
#
_entry.id   AF-A0A090QF02-F1
#
_cell.length_a   1.000
_cell.length_b   1.000
_cell.length_c   1.000
_cell.angle_alpha   90.00
_cell.angle_beta   90.00
_cell.angle_gamma   90.00
#
_symmetry.space_group_name_H-M   'P 1'
#
loop_
_entity.id
_entity.type
_entity.pdbx_description
1 polymer ?
#
loop_
_entity_poly.entity_id
_entity_poly.type
_entity_poly.pdbx_seq_one_letter_code
_entity_poly.pdbx_strand_id
1 'polypeptide(L)'
;MQTEEIQEQKLVKSDFKQEVIKDYKIAVTSRECSLLGRREVLTGKAKFGIFGDGKEIPQLAWARAFENGDFRSGYYRDQTFMMAIGELTIEQFFAGLYANTDIKEEPMSAGRQMGGHFATHSLNEDGSWKRLIDQKNSSADISPTAGQMPRLLGACSSI
;
A
#
# COMPACT_ATOMS: atom_id res chain seq x y z
N MET A 1 -24.63 -21.67 28.44
CA MET A 1 -24.20 -20.35 28.96
C MET A 1 -22.71 -20.31 29.27
N GLN A 2 -22.21 -20.88 30.38
CA GLN A 2 -20.79 -20.74 30.77
C GLN A 2 -19.79 -21.43 29.81
N THR A 3 -20.20 -22.54 29.19
CA THR A 3 -19.38 -23.27 28.20
C THR A 3 -19.37 -22.60 26.82
N GLU A 4 -20.43 -21.86 26.48
CA GLU A 4 -20.55 -21.12 25.21
C GLU A 4 -19.70 -19.85 25.26
N GLU A 5 -19.70 -19.12 26.39
CA GLU A 5 -18.83 -17.95 26.60
C GLU A 5 -17.33 -18.30 26.50
N ILE A 6 -16.91 -19.45 27.05
CA ILE A 6 -15.52 -19.91 26.96
C ILE A 6 -15.13 -20.25 25.52
N GLN A 7 -16.06 -20.77 24.74
CA GLN A 7 -15.82 -21.13 23.34
C GLN A 7 -15.77 -19.90 22.43
N GLU A 8 -16.65 -18.92 22.65
CA GLU A 8 -16.65 -17.63 21.95
C GLU A 8 -15.37 -16.84 22.25
N GLN A 9 -14.95 -16.75 23.51
CA GLN A 9 -13.69 -16.11 23.89
C GLN A 9 -12.45 -16.79 23.26
N LYS A 10 -12.47 -18.12 23.09
CA LYS A 10 -11.40 -18.85 22.40
C LYS A 10 -11.38 -18.53 20.91
N LEU A 11 -12.54 -18.43 20.26
CA LEU A 11 -12.66 -18.05 18.85
C LEU A 11 -12.11 -16.63 18.60
N VAL A 12 -12.55 -15.66 19.41
CA VAL A 12 -12.06 -14.27 19.34
C VAL A 12 -10.54 -14.19 19.55
N LYS A 13 -9.98 -14.96 20.49
CA LYS A 13 -8.54 -15.03 20.71
C LYS A 13 -7.80 -15.69 19.55
N SER A 14 -8.35 -16.74 18.94
CA SER A 14 -7.74 -17.37 17.76
C SER A 14 -7.75 -16.44 16.56
N ASP A 15 -8.84 -15.70 16.36
CA ASP A 15 -8.99 -14.76 15.25
C ASP A 15 -8.00 -13.59 15.40
N PHE A 16 -7.91 -13.03 16.61
CA PHE A 16 -6.90 -12.01 16.93
C PHE A 16 -5.47 -12.51 16.69
N LYS A 17 -5.16 -13.77 17.05
CA LYS A 17 -3.83 -14.34 16.81
C LYS A 17 -3.53 -14.46 15.31
N GLN A 18 -4.50 -14.90 14.51
CA GLN A 18 -4.33 -15.00 13.05
C GLN A 18 -4.09 -13.63 12.43
N GLU A 19 -4.84 -12.63 12.87
CA GLU A 19 -4.67 -11.24 12.49
C GLU A 19 -3.27 -10.69 12.79
N VAL A 20 -2.78 -10.91 14.02
CA VAL A 20 -1.42 -10.48 14.40
C VAL A 20 -0.37 -11.18 13.55
N ILE A 21 -0.53 -12.48 13.25
CA ILE A 21 0.39 -13.21 12.38
C ILE A 21 0.37 -12.66 10.95
N LYS A 22 -0.81 -12.30 10.44
CA LYS A 22 -0.96 -11.69 9.11
C LYS A 22 -0.22 -10.36 9.03
N ASP A 23 -0.44 -9.48 10.00
CA ASP A 23 0.21 -8.17 10.06
C ASP A 23 1.73 -8.31 10.22
N TYR A 24 2.17 -9.23 11.07
CA TYR A 24 3.60 -9.53 11.23
C TYR A 24 4.23 -9.98 9.91
N LYS A 25 3.57 -10.87 9.15
CA LYS A 25 4.05 -11.29 7.83
C LYS A 25 4.19 -10.10 6.89
N ILE A 26 3.18 -9.23 6.82
CA ILE A 26 3.22 -8.03 5.96
C ILE A 26 4.36 -7.09 6.37
N ALA A 27 4.53 -6.84 7.68
CA ALA A 27 5.62 -6.00 8.21
C ALA A 27 6.99 -6.55 7.81
N VAL A 28 7.23 -7.84 8.05
CA VAL A 28 8.51 -8.48 7.74
C VAL A 28 8.75 -8.52 6.24
N THR A 29 7.74 -8.87 5.43
CA THR A 29 7.85 -8.85 3.97
C THR A 29 8.21 -7.46 3.46
N SER A 30 7.54 -6.40 3.94
CA SER A 30 7.85 -5.03 3.57
C SER A 30 9.29 -4.63 3.98
N ARG A 31 9.73 -5.05 5.17
CA ARG A 31 11.09 -4.83 5.67
C ARG A 31 12.13 -5.52 4.78
N GLU A 32 11.92 -6.77 4.43
CA GLU A 32 12.83 -7.53 3.57
C GLU A 32 12.87 -6.96 2.14
N CYS A 33 11.72 -6.55 1.58
CA CYS A 33 11.67 -5.85 0.29
C CYS A 33 12.50 -4.56 0.32
N SER A 34 12.46 -3.82 1.43
CA SER A 34 13.25 -2.60 1.62
C SER A 34 14.76 -2.89 1.65
N LEU A 35 15.18 -3.96 2.32
CA LEU A 35 16.59 -4.37 2.39
C LEU A 35 17.11 -4.83 1.03
N LEU A 36 16.33 -5.66 0.33
CA LEU A 36 16.67 -6.13 -1.01
C LEU A 36 16.70 -4.97 -2.00
N GLY A 37 15.67 -4.13 -2.03
CA GLY A 37 15.61 -2.97 -2.90
C GLY A 37 16.81 -2.04 -2.72
N ARG A 38 17.23 -1.80 -1.47
CA ARG A 38 18.45 -1.03 -1.18
C ARG A 38 19.68 -1.65 -1.82
N ARG A 39 19.83 -2.97 -1.74
CA ARG A 39 20.97 -3.66 -2.36
C ARG A 39 20.93 -3.53 -3.89
N GLU A 40 19.76 -3.66 -4.52
CA GLU A 40 19.63 -3.53 -5.98
C GLU A 40 19.96 -2.10 -6.45
N VAL A 41 19.56 -1.08 -5.69
CA VAL A 41 19.92 0.33 -5.99
C VAL A 41 21.41 0.58 -5.78
N LEU A 42 21.99 0.15 -4.65
CA LEU A 42 23.42 0.35 -4.34
C LEU A 42 24.35 -0.40 -5.30
N THR A 43 23.87 -1.47 -5.94
CA THR A 43 24.61 -2.22 -6.97
C THR A 43 24.36 -1.70 -8.38
N GLY A 44 23.60 -0.62 -8.54
CA GLY A 44 23.35 0.03 -9.83
C GLY A 44 22.38 -0.70 -10.76
N LYS A 45 21.70 -1.73 -10.29
CA LYS A 45 20.71 -2.49 -11.09
C LYS A 45 19.37 -1.77 -11.18
N ALA A 46 19.04 -0.98 -10.16
CA ALA A 46 17.88 -0.10 -10.13
C ALA A 46 18.32 1.37 -10.08
N LYS A 47 17.54 2.27 -10.69
CA LYS A 47 17.92 3.67 -10.88
C LYS A 47 17.81 4.51 -9.60
N PHE A 48 16.76 4.28 -8.81
CA PHE A 48 16.46 5.03 -7.60
C PHE A 48 15.54 4.21 -6.69
N GLY A 49 15.69 4.34 -5.38
CA GLY A 49 14.77 3.73 -4.43
C GLY A 49 14.84 4.40 -3.06
N ILE A 50 13.69 4.84 -2.57
CA ILE A 50 13.46 5.16 -1.16
C ILE A 50 12.46 4.14 -0.64
N PHE A 51 12.82 3.50 0.47
CA PHE A 51 12.07 2.37 1.01
C PHE A 51 11.41 2.73 2.34
N GLY A 52 10.33 2.04 2.69
CA GLY A 52 9.45 2.36 3.82
C GLY A 52 9.95 1.98 5.21
N ASP A 53 11.21 1.56 5.35
CA ASP A 53 11.67 0.93 6.58
C ASP A 53 11.61 1.81 7.84
N GLY A 54 11.18 1.18 8.94
CA GLY A 54 10.93 1.81 10.24
C GLY A 54 9.53 2.44 10.38
N LYS A 55 8.65 2.25 9.40
CA LYS A 55 7.25 2.74 9.41
C LYS A 55 6.21 1.63 9.25
N GLU A 56 6.62 0.38 9.37
CA GLU A 56 5.78 -0.79 9.09
C GLU A 56 4.56 -0.84 10.03
N ILE A 57 4.80 -0.72 11.34
CA ILE A 57 3.75 -0.79 12.37
C ILE A 57 2.71 0.34 12.25
N PRO A 58 3.07 1.63 12.17
CA PRO A 58 2.06 2.68 12.01
C PRO A 58 1.28 2.56 10.69
N GLN A 59 1.90 2.06 9.61
CA GLN A 59 1.19 1.83 8.35
C GLN A 59 0.22 0.66 8.41
N LEU A 60 0.53 -0.39 9.17
CA LEU A 60 -0.41 -1.48 9.45
C LEU A 60 -1.60 -1.01 10.27
N ALA A 61 -1.35 -0.21 11.30
CA ALA A 61 -2.42 0.41 12.09
C ALA A 61 -3.32 1.30 11.22
N TRP A 62 -2.72 2.09 10.32
CA TRP A 62 -3.48 2.90 9.35
C TRP A 62 -4.31 2.03 8.40
N ALA A 63 -3.72 0.97 7.83
CA ALA A 63 -4.42 0.08 6.88
C ALA A 63 -5.64 -0.63 7.50
N ARG A 64 -5.63 -0.87 8.81
CA ARG A 64 -6.78 -1.42 9.56
C ARG A 64 -7.93 -0.44 9.70
N ALA A 65 -7.63 0.83 9.89
CA ALA A 65 -8.64 1.88 10.00
C ALA A 65 -9.11 2.41 8.64
N PHE A 66 -8.40 2.08 7.56
CA PHE A 66 -8.71 2.53 6.21
C PHE A 66 -9.78 1.65 5.57
N GLU A 67 -10.91 2.24 5.20
CA GLU A 67 -12.09 1.56 4.68
C GLU A 67 -12.23 1.75 3.16
N ASN A 68 -13.17 1.01 2.55
CA ASN A 68 -13.53 1.25 1.16
C ASN A 68 -14.21 2.61 1.04
N GLY A 69 -13.85 3.37 0.00
CA GLY A 69 -14.26 4.76 -0.17
C GLY A 69 -13.28 5.77 0.43
N ASP A 70 -12.42 5.38 1.35
CA ASP A 70 -11.38 6.27 1.86
C ASP A 70 -10.37 6.62 0.76
N PHE A 71 -9.82 7.83 0.87
CA PHE A 71 -8.77 8.35 0.01
C PHE A 71 -7.50 8.63 0.80
N ARG A 72 -6.37 8.14 0.29
CA ARG A 72 -5.05 8.61 0.69
C ARG A 72 -4.49 9.56 -0.37
N SER A 73 -3.76 10.57 0.11
CA SER A 73 -2.78 11.31 -0.69
C SER A 73 -1.45 11.22 0.04
N GLY A 74 -0.60 10.30 -0.41
CA GLY A 74 0.57 9.89 0.36
C GLY A 74 1.87 10.42 -0.20
N TYR A 75 2.94 9.80 0.27
CA TYR A 75 4.30 10.13 -0.11
C TYR A 75 5.13 8.84 -0.23
N TYR A 76 6.41 8.99 -0.57
CA TYR A 76 7.21 7.89 -1.12
C TYR A 76 7.56 6.71 -0.19
N ARG A 77 7.08 6.67 1.06
CA ARG A 77 7.45 5.63 2.06
C ARG A 77 6.29 4.71 2.45
N ASP A 78 5.19 4.70 1.72
CA ASP A 78 3.95 4.03 2.14
C ASP A 78 3.77 2.59 1.63
N GLN A 79 4.86 1.93 1.25
CA GLN A 79 4.81 0.57 0.69
C GLN A 79 4.12 -0.46 1.61
N THR A 80 4.29 -0.37 2.94
CA THR A 80 3.69 -1.34 3.87
C THR A 80 2.19 -1.17 3.90
N PHE A 81 1.72 0.08 3.88
CA PHE A 81 0.30 0.39 3.77
C PHE A 81 -0.27 -0.20 2.47
N MET A 82 0.39 0.06 1.33
CA MET A 82 -0.07 -0.45 0.02
C MET A 82 -0.12 -1.98 -0.02
N MET A 83 0.89 -2.67 0.55
CA MET A 83 0.87 -4.13 0.70
C MET A 83 -0.27 -4.60 1.61
N ALA A 84 -0.52 -3.88 2.71
CA ALA A 84 -1.54 -4.25 3.69
C ALA A 84 -2.98 -4.11 3.16
N ILE A 85 -3.21 -3.13 2.29
CA ILE A 85 -4.51 -2.95 1.62
C ILE A 85 -4.67 -3.81 0.37
N GLY A 86 -3.63 -4.55 -0.04
CA GLY A 86 -3.66 -5.45 -1.20
C GLY A 86 -3.40 -4.76 -2.55
N GLU A 87 -2.99 -3.49 -2.55
CA GLU A 87 -2.75 -2.69 -3.77
C GLU A 87 -1.28 -2.75 -4.23
N LEU A 88 -0.44 -3.53 -3.56
CA LEU A 88 0.96 -3.71 -3.95
C LEU A 88 1.45 -5.11 -3.61
N THR A 89 1.82 -5.89 -4.62
CA THR A 89 2.53 -7.16 -4.43
C THR A 89 4.05 -6.97 -4.41
N ILE A 90 4.78 -8.02 -4.03
CA ILE A 90 6.25 -8.02 -4.03
C ILE A 90 6.76 -7.85 -5.47
N GLU A 91 6.16 -8.57 -6.42
CA GLU A 91 6.49 -8.51 -7.84
C GLU A 91 6.28 -7.10 -8.39
N GLN A 92 5.14 -6.48 -8.10
CA GLN A 92 4.82 -5.11 -8.51
C GLN A 92 5.78 -4.09 -7.89
N PHE A 93 6.16 -4.26 -6.63
CA PHE A 93 7.16 -3.42 -5.97
C PHE A 93 8.50 -3.44 -6.71
N PHE A 94 8.98 -4.63 -7.09
CA PHE A 94 10.22 -4.75 -7.85
C PHE A 94 10.07 -4.36 -9.32
N ALA A 95 8.92 -4.59 -9.94
CA ALA A 95 8.61 -4.11 -11.29
C ALA A 95 8.69 -2.57 -11.36
N GLY A 96 8.12 -1.88 -10.36
CA GLY A 96 8.26 -0.44 -10.21
C GLY A 96 9.70 0.00 -9.96
N LEU A 97 10.45 -0.73 -9.14
CA LEU A 97 11.87 -0.45 -8.88
C LEU A 97 12.73 -0.50 -10.15
N TYR A 98 12.41 -1.41 -11.08
CA TYR A 98 13.10 -1.56 -12.37
C TYR A 98 12.48 -0.76 -13.51
N ALA A 99 11.46 0.07 -13.23
CA ALA A 99 10.72 0.84 -14.23
C ALA A 99 10.15 -0.02 -15.37
N ASN A 100 9.52 -1.16 -15.02
CA ASN A 100 8.82 -1.99 -15.98
C ASN A 100 7.69 -1.20 -16.65
N THR A 101 7.56 -1.35 -17.96
CA THR A 101 6.62 -0.59 -18.80
C THR A 101 5.31 -1.30 -19.06
N ASP A 102 5.17 -2.56 -18.61
CA ASP A 102 3.91 -3.28 -18.68
C ASP A 102 3.00 -2.87 -17.51
N ILE A 103 1.84 -2.29 -17.83
CA ILE A 103 0.83 -1.85 -16.86
C ILE A 103 0.25 -3.01 -16.03
N LYS A 104 0.32 -4.25 -16.52
CA LYS A 104 -0.13 -5.42 -15.78
C LYS A 104 0.83 -5.80 -14.66
N GLU A 105 2.12 -5.58 -14.88
CA GLU A 105 3.20 -5.87 -13.94
C GLU A 105 3.51 -4.67 -13.03
N GLU A 106 3.33 -3.44 -13.54
CA GLU A 106 3.54 -2.17 -12.81
C GLU A 106 2.29 -1.28 -12.95
N PRO A 107 1.24 -1.55 -12.17
CA PRO A 107 -0.06 -0.87 -12.31
C PRO A 107 -0.04 0.59 -11.84
N MET A 108 0.99 1.04 -11.11
CA MET A 108 0.99 2.41 -10.59
C MET A 108 1.22 3.43 -11.70
N SER A 109 2.15 3.13 -12.63
CA SER A 109 2.57 4.10 -13.64
C SER A 109 3.04 3.55 -14.99
N ALA A 110 3.16 2.23 -15.14
CA ALA A 110 3.89 1.59 -16.24
C ALA A 110 5.29 2.20 -16.45
N GLY A 111 6.06 2.37 -15.36
CA GLY A 111 7.44 2.84 -15.39
C GLY A 111 7.61 4.34 -15.69
N ARG A 112 6.53 5.12 -15.72
CA ARG A 112 6.55 6.57 -15.97
C ARG A 112 6.86 7.39 -14.73
N GLN A 113 6.59 6.85 -13.55
CA GLN A 113 6.91 7.47 -12.26
C GLN A 113 8.23 6.93 -11.71
N MET A 114 8.89 7.71 -10.84
CA MET A 114 9.97 7.15 -10.01
C MET A 114 9.40 6.16 -9.00
N GLY A 115 10.22 5.19 -8.57
CA GLY A 115 9.85 4.26 -7.51
C GLY A 115 9.40 4.97 -6.23
N GLY A 116 8.41 4.40 -5.56
CA GLY A 116 7.78 4.96 -4.37
C GLY A 116 6.56 5.85 -4.65
N HIS A 117 6.15 6.06 -5.90
CA HIS A 117 4.88 6.72 -6.18
C HIS A 117 3.75 5.70 -6.35
N PHE A 118 2.85 5.62 -5.37
CA PHE A 118 1.75 4.67 -5.36
C PHE A 118 0.44 5.32 -5.83
N ALA A 119 -0.44 4.54 -6.46
CA ALA A 119 -1.72 4.99 -7.00
C ALA A 119 -2.71 3.82 -7.10
N THR A 120 -4.00 4.11 -7.17
CA THR A 120 -5.00 3.12 -7.63
C THR A 120 -5.75 3.65 -8.84
N HIS A 121 -6.23 2.73 -9.69
CA HIS A 121 -6.94 3.11 -10.92
C HIS A 121 -8.39 3.46 -10.63
N SER A 122 -8.79 4.71 -10.88
CA SER A 122 -10.18 5.19 -10.74
C SER A 122 -11.09 4.88 -11.94
N LEU A 123 -10.51 4.49 -13.08
CA LEU A 123 -11.24 4.20 -14.31
C LEU A 123 -11.15 2.70 -14.65
N ASN A 124 -12.20 2.20 -15.28
CA ASN A 124 -12.22 0.90 -15.96
C ASN A 124 -11.42 0.98 -17.28
N GLU A 125 -11.16 -0.18 -17.89
CA GLU A 125 -10.44 -0.27 -19.17
C GLU A 125 -11.17 0.45 -20.32
N ASP A 126 -12.50 0.51 -20.26
CA ASP A 126 -13.35 1.23 -21.22
C ASP A 126 -13.42 2.76 -20.96
N GLY A 127 -12.72 3.25 -19.94
CA GLY A 127 -12.71 4.66 -19.54
C GLY A 127 -13.90 5.09 -18.68
N SER A 128 -14.85 4.19 -18.38
CA SER A 128 -15.92 4.47 -17.42
C SER A 128 -15.38 4.55 -15.99
N TRP A 129 -16.10 5.26 -15.11
CA TRP A 129 -15.70 5.39 -13.71
C TRP A 129 -15.93 4.11 -12.94
N LYS A 130 -14.93 3.70 -12.14
CA LYS A 130 -15.16 2.72 -11.09
C LYS A 130 -15.99 3.35 -9.98
N ARG A 131 -16.74 2.51 -9.25
CA ARG A 131 -17.35 2.92 -7.98
C ARG A 131 -16.26 3.05 -6.92
N LEU A 132 -15.79 4.27 -6.70
CA LEU A 132 -14.67 4.55 -5.79
C LEU A 132 -15.02 4.23 -4.32
N ILE A 133 -16.30 4.24 -3.97
CA ILE A 133 -16.79 3.82 -2.65
C ILE A 133 -16.62 2.33 -2.36
N ASP A 134 -16.37 1.50 -3.36
CA ASP A 134 -16.20 0.05 -3.19
C ASP A 134 -14.71 -0.37 -3.14
N GLN A 135 -13.77 0.58 -3.19
CA GLN A 135 -12.33 0.30 -3.21
C GLN A 135 -11.57 1.21 -2.25
N LYS A 136 -10.32 0.84 -1.92
CA LYS A 136 -9.40 1.70 -1.16
C LYS A 136 -8.65 2.60 -2.13
N ASN A 137 -8.84 3.92 -2.04
CA ASN A 137 -8.38 4.83 -3.08
C ASN A 137 -7.02 5.44 -2.73
N SER A 138 -6.09 5.44 -3.69
CA SER A 138 -4.85 6.21 -3.60
C SER A 138 -4.78 7.19 -4.76
N SER A 139 -4.79 8.49 -4.45
CA SER A 139 -4.36 9.50 -5.42
C SER A 139 -2.91 9.20 -5.80
N ALA A 140 -2.53 9.39 -7.06
CA ALA A 140 -1.14 9.21 -7.47
C ALA A 140 -0.22 10.09 -6.63
N ASP A 141 0.71 9.45 -5.90
CA ASP A 141 1.69 10.16 -5.09
C ASP A 141 2.57 11.06 -5.97
N ILE A 142 3.19 12.07 -5.35
CA ILE A 142 4.01 13.05 -6.06
C ILE A 142 5.33 13.33 -5.34
N SER A 143 6.34 13.76 -6.09
CA SER A 143 7.67 14.07 -5.54
C SER A 143 7.75 15.36 -4.71
N PRO A 144 7.06 16.47 -5.07
CA PRO A 144 7.12 17.71 -4.31
C PRO A 144 6.61 17.52 -2.87
N THR A 145 7.49 17.75 -1.91
CA THR A 145 7.17 17.66 -0.48
C THR A 145 5.99 18.54 -0.13
N ALA A 146 5.06 17.99 0.66
CA ALA A 146 3.83 18.62 1.13
C ALA A 146 2.77 18.92 0.04
N GLY A 147 3.03 18.65 -1.25
CA GLY A 147 2.03 18.82 -2.30
C GLY A 147 0.80 17.90 -2.16
N GLN A 148 0.97 16.76 -1.46
CA GLN A 148 -0.11 15.83 -1.15
C GLN A 148 -1.11 16.39 -0.12
N MET A 149 -0.69 17.32 0.74
CA MET A 149 -1.55 17.89 1.79
C MET A 149 -2.74 18.70 1.24
N PRO A 150 -2.54 19.73 0.38
CA PRO A 150 -3.67 20.45 -0.22
C PRO A 150 -4.49 19.57 -1.16
N ARG A 151 -3.86 18.57 -1.80
CA ARG A 151 -4.57 17.60 -2.66
C ARG A 151 -5.55 16.76 -1.84
N LEU A 152 -5.14 16.27 -0.67
CA LEU A 152 -6.01 15.53 0.22
C LEU A 152 -7.21 16.37 0.65
N LEU A 153 -6.98 17.63 1.04
CA LEU A 153 -8.07 18.54 1.41
C LEU A 153 -9.07 18.75 0.26
N GLY A 154 -8.57 18.93 -0.96
CA GLY A 154 -9.40 19.03 -2.16
C GLY A 154 -10.22 17.76 -2.44
N ALA A 155 -9.60 16.58 -2.29
CA ALA A 155 -10.29 15.30 -2.45
C ALA A 155 -11.41 15.13 -1.43
N CYS A 156 -11.16 15.43 -0.14
CA CYS A 156 -12.17 15.38 0.91
C CYS A 156 -13.35 16.35 0.69
N SER A 157 -13.15 17.43 -0.07
CA SER A 157 -14.21 18.42 -0.33
C SER A 157 -15.04 18.11 -1.57
N SER A 158 -14.58 17.19 -2.42
CA SER A 158 -15.15 16.92 -3.75
C SER A 158 -15.85 15.57 -3.87
N ILE A 159 -15.75 14.75 -2.81
CA ILE A 159 -16.27 13.38 -2.70
C ILE A 159 -17.33 13.37 -1.61
#